data_AF-A0A329RX08-F1
#
_entry.id   AF-A0A329RX08-F1
#
_cell.length_a   1.000
_cell.length_b   1.000
_cell.length_c   1.000
_cell.angle_alpha   90.00
_cell.angle_beta   90.00
_cell.angle_gamma   90.00
#
_symmetry.space_group_name_H-M   'P 1'
#
loop_
_entity.id
_entity.type
_entity.pdbx_description
1 polymer ?
#
loop_
_entity_poly.entity_id
_entity_poly.type
_entity_poly.pdbx_seq_one_letter_code
_entity_poly.pdbx_strand_id
1 'polypeptide(L)'
;MVRVTRPPSPAYTSPQVVGFYFRPYRGQDDEVILEYFHCRCGTVRKQTHRNGYSNLMQHVLREHPDYVIVMLEATAAQTGSIFNFICHYSQNLFGWMVWIVQCNLPLSFCESREARR
;
A
#
# COMPACT_ATOMS: atom_id res chain seq x y z
N MET A 1 -30.68 23.34 9.29
CA MET A 1 -29.55 23.27 8.34
C MET A 1 -28.44 22.45 8.99
N VAL A 2 -28.35 21.16 8.66
CA VAL A 2 -27.25 20.31 9.16
C VAL A 2 -25.98 20.77 8.46
N ARG A 3 -25.06 21.36 9.22
CA ARG A 3 -23.71 21.66 8.74
C ARG A 3 -23.03 20.33 8.46
N VAL A 4 -22.89 19.99 7.19
CA VAL A 4 -22.00 18.93 6.74
C VAL A 4 -20.59 19.38 7.11
N THR A 5 -20.11 18.90 8.26
CA THR A 5 -18.72 19.07 8.66
C THR A 5 -17.87 18.35 7.63
N ARG A 6 -17.21 19.13 6.77
CA ARG A 6 -16.12 18.68 5.90
C ARG A 6 -15.21 17.73 6.71
N PRO A 7 -14.93 16.51 6.23
CA PRO A 7 -14.00 15.63 6.93
C PRO A 7 -12.67 16.38 7.14
N PRO A 8 -11.96 16.12 8.25
CA PRO A 8 -10.61 16.64 8.45
C PRO A 8 -9.75 16.23 7.24
N SER A 9 -8.76 17.05 6.92
CA SER A 9 -7.57 16.76 6.08
C SER A 9 -7.35 15.27 5.74
N PRO A 10 -6.97 14.95 4.48
CA PRO A 10 -7.17 13.63 3.89
C PRO A 10 -6.60 12.54 4.80
N ALA A 11 -7.49 11.73 5.37
CA ALA A 11 -7.13 10.69 6.35
C ALA A 11 -6.14 9.64 5.78
N TYR A 12 -6.01 9.56 4.45
CA TYR A 12 -5.15 8.63 3.75
C TYR A 12 -4.41 9.32 2.60
N THR A 13 -3.13 8.99 2.46
CA THR A 13 -2.31 9.40 1.32
C THR A 13 -2.67 8.59 0.07
N SER A 14 -2.44 9.14 -1.13
CA SER A 14 -2.71 8.43 -2.39
C SER A 14 -2.06 7.03 -2.46
N PRO A 15 -0.80 6.82 -2.02
CA PRO A 15 -0.21 5.49 -1.96
C PRO A 15 -0.97 4.52 -1.03
N GLN A 16 -1.47 4.98 0.12
CA GLN A 16 -2.23 4.13 1.06
C GLN A 16 -3.57 3.71 0.46
N VAL A 17 -4.29 4.65 -0.18
CA VAL A 17 -5.57 4.36 -0.84
C VAL A 17 -5.35 3.41 -2.01
N VAL A 18 -4.34 3.66 -2.83
CA VAL A 18 -4.02 2.78 -3.95
C VAL A 18 -3.59 1.40 -3.47
N GLY A 19 -2.72 1.29 -2.47
CA GLY A 19 -2.30 0.00 -1.92
C GLY A 19 -3.45 -0.79 -1.29
N PHE A 20 -4.47 -0.11 -0.76
CA PHE A 20 -5.66 -0.79 -0.27
C PHE A 20 -6.51 -1.33 -1.42
N TYR A 21 -6.85 -0.50 -2.42
CA TYR A 21 -7.80 -0.86 -3.46
C TYR A 21 -7.20 -1.66 -4.62
N PHE A 22 -5.91 -1.54 -4.87
CA PHE A 22 -5.27 -2.11 -6.04
C PHE A 22 -4.23 -3.17 -5.70
N ARG A 23 -4.20 -4.22 -6.51
CA ARG A 23 -3.15 -5.26 -6.49
C ARG A 23 -2.49 -5.31 -7.87
N PRO A 24 -1.18 -5.65 -7.95
CA PRO A 24 -0.53 -5.86 -9.24
C PRO A 24 -1.28 -6.92 -10.05
N TYR A 25 -1.48 -6.66 -11.33
CA TYR A 25 -2.05 -7.63 -12.25
C TYR A 25 -1.08 -8.80 -12.42
N ARG A 26 -1.61 -10.01 -12.31
CA ARG A 26 -0.85 -11.24 -12.59
C ARG A 26 -1.33 -11.82 -13.91
N GLY A 27 -0.38 -12.02 -14.82
CA GLY A 27 -0.61 -12.61 -16.13
C GLY A 27 -0.94 -14.10 -16.05
N GLN A 28 -1.03 -14.71 -17.23
CA GLN A 28 -1.42 -16.11 -17.40
C GLN A 28 -0.41 -17.10 -16.79
N ASP A 29 0.84 -16.67 -16.61
CA ASP A 29 1.94 -17.42 -15.99
C ASP A 29 2.31 -16.90 -14.59
N ASP A 30 1.39 -16.19 -13.92
CA ASP A 30 1.60 -15.53 -12.62
C ASP A 30 2.68 -14.40 -12.64
N GLU A 31 3.12 -13.99 -13.84
CA GLU A 31 4.02 -12.87 -14.04
C GLU A 31 3.37 -11.55 -13.60
N VAL A 32 4.09 -10.79 -12.76
CA VAL A 32 3.62 -9.50 -12.26
C VAL A 32 3.83 -8.43 -13.32
N ILE A 33 2.74 -7.93 -13.90
CA ILE A 33 2.81 -6.83 -14.86
C ILE A 33 2.69 -5.52 -14.08
N LEU A 34 3.84 -4.89 -13.81
CA LEU A 34 3.97 -3.69 -12.96
C LEU A 34 3.12 -2.49 -13.41
N GLU A 35 2.77 -2.42 -14.69
CA GLU A 35 1.96 -1.32 -15.22
C GLU A 35 0.46 -1.51 -15.00
N TYR A 36 -0.01 -2.73 -14.74
CA TYR A 36 -1.44 -3.03 -14.63
C TYR A 36 -1.82 -3.40 -13.21
N PHE A 37 -2.97 -2.91 -12.78
CA PHE A 37 -3.47 -3.08 -11.44
C PHE A 37 -4.93 -3.51 -11.46
N HIS A 38 -5.26 -4.54 -10.68
CA HIS A 38 -6.63 -4.92 -10.38
C HIS A 38 -7.15 -4.15 -9.19
N CYS A 39 -8.22 -3.39 -9.38
CA CYS A 39 -9.01 -2.89 -8.28
C CYS A 39 -9.80 -4.03 -7.63
N ARG A 40 -10.10 -3.91 -6.33
CA ARG A 40 -11.01 -4.83 -5.61
C ARG A 40 -12.40 -4.95 -6.23
N CYS A 41 -12.84 -3.96 -7.01
CA CYS A 41 -14.09 -4.03 -7.77
C CYS A 41 -13.99 -4.87 -9.07
N GLY A 42 -12.82 -5.44 -9.36
CA GLY A 42 -12.56 -6.23 -10.56
C GLY A 42 -12.03 -5.42 -11.76
N THR A 43 -12.10 -4.09 -11.71
CA THR A 43 -11.62 -3.24 -12.81
C THR A 43 -10.10 -3.29 -12.93
N VAL A 44 -9.58 -3.54 -14.12
CA VAL A 44 -8.15 -3.42 -14.43
C VAL A 44 -7.83 -2.00 -14.86
N ARG A 45 -6.79 -1.40 -14.29
CA ARG A 45 -6.29 -0.07 -14.68
C ARG A 45 -4.80 -0.11 -14.92
N LYS A 46 -4.37 0.53 -16.02
CA LYS A 46 -2.95 0.76 -16.31
C LYS A 46 -2.47 2.01 -15.58
N GLN A 47 -1.42 1.92 -14.77
CA GLN A 47 -0.74 3.08 -14.20
C GLN A 47 0.16 3.71 -15.26
N THR A 48 -0.06 4.99 -15.58
CA THR A 48 0.80 5.72 -16.51
C THR A 48 2.02 6.26 -15.78
N HIS A 49 3.21 5.87 -16.26
CA HIS A 49 4.50 6.19 -15.62
C HIS A 49 4.75 7.70 -15.38
N ARG A 50 4.04 8.58 -16.10
CA ARG A 50 4.19 10.04 -16.01
C ARG A 50 3.32 10.72 -14.95
N ASN A 51 2.25 10.10 -14.45
CA ASN A 51 1.22 10.79 -13.64
C ASN A 51 1.11 10.28 -12.18
N GLY A 52 2.00 9.40 -11.75
CA GLY A 52 1.98 8.83 -10.40
C GLY A 52 0.68 8.05 -10.13
N TYR A 53 0.04 8.28 -8.98
CA TYR A 53 -1.19 7.61 -8.54
C TYR A 53 -2.49 8.29 -9.02
N SER A 54 -2.40 9.37 -9.81
CA SER A 54 -3.55 10.24 -10.10
C SER A 54 -4.72 9.52 -10.79
N ASN A 55 -4.40 8.63 -11.73
CA ASN A 55 -5.42 7.88 -12.48
C ASN A 55 -6.10 6.78 -11.64
N LEU A 56 -5.35 6.14 -10.74
CA LEU A 56 -5.86 5.14 -9.80
C LEU A 56 -6.72 5.84 -8.72
N MET A 57 -6.27 6.99 -8.22
CA MET A 57 -7.07 7.80 -7.28
C MET A 57 -8.36 8.28 -7.92
N GLN A 58 -8.33 8.74 -9.17
CA GLN A 58 -9.54 9.15 -9.88
C GLN A 58 -10.55 8.01 -10.04
N HIS A 59 -10.08 6.76 -10.21
CA HIS A 59 -10.96 5.59 -10.19
C HIS A 59 -11.60 5.40 -8.82
N VAL A 60 -10.80 5.41 -7.74
CA VAL A 60 -11.32 5.22 -6.38
C VAL A 60 -12.33 6.31 -6.03
N LEU A 61 -12.04 7.58 -6.33
CA LEU A 61 -12.96 8.68 -6.04
C LEU A 61 -14.29 8.59 -6.80
N ARG A 62 -14.33 7.90 -7.95
CA ARG A 62 -15.54 7.73 -8.76
C ARG A 62 -16.33 6.47 -8.37
N GLU A 63 -15.65 5.34 -8.24
CA GLU A 63 -16.29 4.03 -8.03
C GLU A 63 -16.39 3.65 -6.55
N HIS A 64 -15.65 4.32 -5.67
CA HIS A 64 -15.58 4.07 -4.23
C HIS A 64 -15.68 5.39 -3.44
N PRO A 65 -16.81 6.12 -3.52
CA PRO A 65 -16.96 7.41 -2.84
C PRO A 65 -16.86 7.29 -1.30
N ASP A 66 -17.16 6.11 -0.76
CA ASP A 66 -17.11 5.72 0.65
C ASP A 66 -15.75 5.13 1.08
N TYR A 67 -14.71 5.26 0.27
CA TYR A 67 -13.43 4.58 0.50
C TYR A 67 -12.80 4.84 1.87
N VAL A 68 -13.01 6.02 2.43
CA VAL A 68 -12.49 6.40 3.76
C VAL A 68 -13.12 5.51 4.84
N ILE A 69 -14.43 5.27 4.77
CA ILE A 69 -15.15 4.43 5.74
C ILE A 69 -14.73 2.98 5.58
N VAL A 70 -14.70 2.48 4.34
CA VAL A 70 -14.28 1.10 4.05
C VAL A 70 -12.85 0.83 4.51
N MET A 71 -11.92 1.77 4.31
CA MET A 71 -10.55 1.65 4.79
C MET A 71 -10.48 1.71 6.32
N LEU A 72 -11.29 2.57 6.97
CA LEU A 72 -11.35 2.68 8.42
C LEU A 72 -11.92 1.41 9.07
N GLU A 73 -13.03 0.88 8.54
CA GLU A 73 -13.65 -0.36 8.98
C GLU A 73 -12.73 -1.56 8.77
N ALA A 74 -12.06 -1.63 7.62
CA ALA A 74 -11.05 -2.65 7.38
C ALA A 74 -9.88 -2.53 8.36
N THR A 75 -9.50 -1.32 8.77
CA THR A 75 -8.47 -1.10 9.79
C THR A 75 -8.95 -1.56 11.18
N ALA A 76 -10.18 -1.25 11.55
CA ALA A 76 -10.77 -1.64 12.83
C ALA A 76 -11.01 -3.16 12.92
N ALA A 77 -11.52 -3.77 11.85
CA ALA A 77 -11.70 -5.21 11.74
C ALA A 77 -10.35 -5.95 11.67
N GLN A 78 -9.31 -5.34 11.09
CA GLN A 78 -7.94 -5.85 11.06
C GLN A 78 -7.10 -5.32 12.23
N THR A 79 -7.57 -5.50 13.47
CA THR A 79 -6.70 -5.49 14.65
C THR A 79 -5.66 -6.64 14.64
N GLY A 80 -5.35 -7.21 13.46
CA GLY A 80 -4.35 -8.25 13.24
C GLY A 80 -3.33 -7.98 12.11
N SER A 81 -3.47 -6.96 11.25
CA SER A 81 -2.40 -6.67 10.27
C SER A 81 -2.44 -5.25 9.66
N ILE A 82 -1.60 -4.38 10.20
CA ILE A 82 -1.30 -3.04 9.67
C ILE A 82 -0.36 -3.05 8.45
N PHE A 83 0.06 -4.23 7.98
CA PHE A 83 1.09 -4.37 6.95
C PHE A 83 0.78 -3.64 5.64
N ASN A 84 -0.50 -3.56 5.25
CA ASN A 84 -0.91 -2.86 4.02
C ASN A 84 -0.75 -1.33 4.08
N PHE A 85 -0.56 -0.76 5.28
CA PHE A 85 -0.43 0.68 5.51
C PHE A 85 0.99 1.14 5.79
N ILE A 86 1.92 0.20 6.06
CA ILE A 86 3.32 0.48 6.30
C ILE A 86 4.03 0.57 4.94
N CYS A 87 4.86 1.61 4.73
CA CYS A 87 5.62 1.70 3.48
C CYS A 87 6.62 0.54 3.35
N HIS A 88 6.91 0.13 2.11
CA HIS A 88 7.81 -1.01 1.85
C HIS A 88 9.20 -0.84 2.48
N TYR A 89 9.69 0.40 2.59
CA TYR A 89 10.95 0.70 3.28
C TYR A 89 10.91 0.32 4.77
N SER A 90 9.86 0.73 5.49
CA SER A 90 9.70 0.41 6.91
C SER A 90 9.48 -1.08 7.15
N GLN A 91 8.80 -1.78 6.23
CA GLN A 91 8.67 -3.23 6.28
C GLN A 91 10.02 -3.94 6.10
N ASN A 92 10.81 -3.51 5.12
CA ASN A 92 12.13 -4.06 4.87
C ASN A 92 13.03 -3.84 6.09
N LEU A 93 13.08 -2.62 6.63
CA LEU A 93 13.84 -2.30 7.83
C LEU A 93 13.44 -3.16 9.03
N PHE A 94 12.14 -3.38 9.24
CA PHE A 94 11.65 -4.27 10.29
C PHE A 94 12.12 -5.71 10.08
N GLY A 95 12.04 -6.24 8.84
CA GLY A 95 12.56 -7.56 8.50
C GLY A 95 14.07 -7.70 8.80
N TRP A 96 14.86 -6.68 8.48
CA TRP A 96 16.28 -6.61 8.82
C TRP A 96 16.53 -6.65 10.32
N MET A 97 15.78 -5.86 11.10
CA MET A 97 15.90 -5.86 12.56
C MET A 97 15.55 -7.23 13.17
N VAL A 98 14.47 -7.86 12.70
CA VAL A 98 14.07 -9.21 13.15
C VAL A 98 15.18 -10.22 12.83
N TRP A 99 15.73 -10.18 11.62
CA TRP A 99 16.78 -11.11 11.21
C TRP A 99 18.06 -10.95 12.05
N ILE A 100 18.51 -9.72 12.27
CA ILE A 100 19.69 -9.42 13.10
C ILE A 100 19.53 -9.99 14.51
N VAL A 101 18.37 -9.77 15.13
CA VAL A 101 18.08 -10.25 16.48
C VAL A 101 18.01 -11.78 16.52
N GLN A 102 17.31 -12.41 15.56
CA GLN A 102 17.15 -13.87 15.53
C GLN A 102 18.47 -14.60 15.25
N CYS A 103 19.33 -14.04 14.40
CA CYS A 103 20.64 -14.61 14.10
C CYS A 103 21.76 -14.12 15.04
N ASN A 104 21.43 -13.30 16.04
CA ASN A 104 22.37 -12.71 16.99
C ASN A 104 23.57 -12.02 16.30
N LEU A 105 23.29 -11.28 15.24
CA LEU A 105 24.30 -10.56 14.47
C LEU A 105 24.55 -9.17 15.07
N PRO A 106 25.77 -8.62 14.95
CA PRO A 106 26.02 -7.23 15.34
C PRO A 106 25.27 -6.29 14.39
N LEU A 107 24.79 -5.14 14.90
CA LEU A 107 24.12 -4.12 14.08
C LEU A 107 25.01 -3.61 12.94
N SER A 108 26.33 -3.62 13.12
CA SER A 108 27.32 -3.28 12.09
C SER A 108 27.32 -4.25 10.90
N PHE A 109 26.64 -5.39 10.97
CA PHE A 109 26.46 -6.31 9.85
C PHE A 109 25.80 -5.62 8.65
N CYS A 110 24.90 -4.66 8.87
CA CYS A 110 24.29 -3.87 7.80
C CYS A 110 25.29 -3.05 6.98
N GLU A 111 26.48 -2.80 7.51
CA GLU A 111 27.54 -2.07 6.83
C GLU A 111 28.42 -2.97 5.96
N SER A 112 28.29 -4.29 6.11
CA SER A 112 29.06 -5.28 5.36
C SER A 112 28.70 -5.25 3.88
N ARG A 113 29.71 -5.49 3.04
CA ARG A 113 29.55 -5.44 1.58
C ARG A 113 28.73 -6.63 1.06
N GLU A 114 28.70 -7.70 1.84
CA GLU A 114 27.99 -8.94 1.57
C GLU A 114 26.48 -8.78 1.83
N ALA A 115 26.09 -7.90 2.75
CA ALA A 115 24.70 -7.58 3.08
C ALA A 115 24.07 -6.52 2.15
N ARG A 116 24.89 -5.69 1.47
CA ARG A 116 24.45 -4.75 0.42
C ARG A 116 24.46 -5.43 -0.96
N ARG A 117 23.43 -6.21 -1.27
CA ARG A 117 23.16 -6.65 -2.65
C ARG A 117 21.92 -5.95 -3.20
#